data_AF-A0A2P4T2W7-F1
#
_entry.id   AF-A0A2P4T2W7-F1
#
_cell.length_a   1.000
_cell.length_b   1.000
_cell.length_c   1.000
_cell.angle_alpha   90.00
_cell.angle_beta   90.00
_cell.angle_gamma   90.00
#
_symmetry.space_group_name_H-M   'P 1'
#
loop_
_entity.id
_entity.type
_entity.pdbx_description
1 polymer ?
#
loop_
_entity_poly.entity_id
_entity_poly.type
_entity_poly.pdbx_seq_one_letter_code
_entity_poly.pdbx_strand_id
1 'polypeptide(L)'
;TSMKEKLHQGITLVVDRYAFSGVAFTSAKEVNGESALLSLVLIPFFFHFSLGFLCLGQNFCLEWCKQPDAGLPKPDLILFLQLSPEEAAARGNFGRERYENGPFQEKVLQSFHHLMKEKTLNWKVRK
;
A
#
# COMPACT_ATOMS: atom_id res chain seq x y z
N THR A 1 0.36 -21.97 12.52
CA THR A 1 1.43 -21.23 13.23
C THR A 1 1.44 -19.80 12.72
N SER A 2 1.13 -18.84 13.60
CA SER A 2 1.09 -17.40 13.29
C SER A 2 2.49 -16.88 12.94
N MET A 3 2.60 -15.83 12.11
CA MET A 3 3.88 -15.16 11.84
C MET A 3 4.59 -14.76 13.14
N LYS A 4 3.83 -14.30 14.14
CA LYS A 4 4.35 -13.92 15.45
C LYS A 4 5.05 -15.10 16.13
N GLU A 5 4.48 -16.31 16.08
CA GLU A 5 5.06 -17.49 16.74
C GLU A 5 6.42 -17.85 16.12
N LYS A 6 6.52 -17.83 14.79
CA LYS A 6 7.79 -18.10 14.09
C LYS A 6 8.88 -17.11 14.47
N LEU A 7 8.52 -15.82 14.58
CA LEU A 7 9.46 -14.79 15.03
C LEU A 7 9.93 -15.04 16.48
N HIS A 8 9.04 -15.44 17.39
CA HIS A 8 9.41 -15.79 18.77
C HIS A 8 10.30 -17.04 18.86
N GLN A 9 10.23 -17.94 17.87
CA GLN A 9 11.11 -19.11 17.76
C GLN A 9 12.50 -18.76 17.18
N GLY A 10 12.77 -17.48 16.87
CA GLY A 10 14.03 -17.05 16.26
C GLY A 10 14.13 -17.32 14.76
N ILE A 11 13.01 -17.61 14.09
CA ILE A 11 12.98 -17.84 12.64
C ILE A 11 12.91 -16.50 11.93
N THR A 12 13.88 -16.21 11.05
CA THR A 12 13.83 -15.06 10.15
C THR A 12 12.80 -15.29 9.04
N LEU A 13 11.86 -14.35 8.88
CA LEU A 13 10.86 -14.40 7.82
C LEU A 13 11.25 -13.44 6.69
N VAL A 14 11.36 -13.98 5.47
CA VAL A 14 11.47 -13.18 4.24
C VAL A 14 10.09 -13.14 3.61
N VAL A 15 9.54 -11.93 3.46
CA VAL A 15 8.18 -11.72 2.99
C VAL A 15 8.21 -10.93 1.69
N ASP A 16 7.70 -11.53 0.61
CA ASP A 16 7.50 -10.85 -0.67
C ASP A 16 6.15 -10.11 -0.62
N ARG A 17 6.22 -8.78 -0.59
CA ARG A 17 5.11 -7.83 -0.38
C ARG A 17 4.47 -7.93 1.00
N TYR A 18 4.18 -6.77 1.58
CA TYR A 18 3.55 -6.66 2.90
C TYR A 18 2.62 -5.43 2.94
N ALA A 19 2.24 -4.97 4.13
CA ALA A 19 1.32 -3.84 4.35
C ALA A 19 1.61 -2.62 3.45
N PHE A 20 2.88 -2.22 3.31
CA PHE A 20 3.27 -1.05 2.52
C PHE A 20 2.89 -1.16 1.04
N SER A 21 2.90 -2.36 0.47
CA SER A 21 2.43 -2.59 -0.90
C SER A 21 0.91 -2.38 -0.99
N GLY A 22 0.15 -2.87 0.00
CA GLY A 22 -1.30 -2.63 0.08
C GLY A 22 -1.64 -1.15 0.15
N VAL A 23 -0.95 -0.40 1.03
CA VAL A 23 -1.10 1.05 1.18
C VAL A 23 -0.78 1.80 -0.10
N ALA A 24 0.36 1.50 -0.74
CA ALA A 24 0.80 2.20 -1.95
C ALA A 24 -0.14 1.95 -3.13
N PHE A 25 -0.53 0.69 -3.37
CA PHE A 25 -1.43 0.35 -4.47
C PHE A 25 -2.86 0.83 -4.24
N THR A 26 -3.33 0.90 -3.00
CA THR A 26 -4.69 1.36 -2.69
C THR A 26 -4.78 2.88 -2.77
N SER A 27 -3.79 3.60 -2.25
CA SER A 27 -3.74 5.07 -2.35
C SER A 27 -3.55 5.57 -3.78
N ALA A 28 -2.91 4.78 -4.65
CA ALA A 28 -2.73 5.11 -6.07
C ALA A 28 -3.98 4.89 -6.93
N LYS A 29 -5.04 4.25 -6.40
CA LYS A 29 -6.30 4.07 -7.13
C LYS A 29 -7.08 5.36 -7.14
N GLU A 30 -7.44 5.82 -8.33
CA GLU A 30 -8.41 6.89 -8.51
C GLU A 30 -9.82 6.36 -8.31
N VAL A 31 -10.60 7.02 -7.46
CA VAL A 31 -12.03 6.77 -7.35
C VAL A 31 -12.70 7.64 -8.40
N ASN A 32 -13.04 7.05 -9.56
CA ASN A 32 -13.92 7.71 -10.52
C ASN A 32 -15.25 8.00 -9.81
N GLY A 33 -15.67 9.28 -9.86
CA GLY A 33 -16.72 9.87 -9.01
C GLY A 33 -18.10 9.20 -9.03
N GLU A 34 -18.33 8.19 -9.86
CA GLU A 34 -19.57 7.40 -9.91
C GLU A 34 -19.65 6.33 -8.82
N SER A 35 -18.54 5.95 -8.19
CA SER A 35 -18.50 4.90 -7.15
C SER A 35 -18.53 5.42 -5.70
N ALA A 36 -18.39 6.73 -5.50
CA ALA A 36 -18.47 7.36 -4.18
C ALA A 36 -19.88 7.31 -3.59
N LEU A 37 -20.93 7.33 -4.43
CA LEU A 37 -22.32 7.36 -3.97
C LEU A 37 -22.84 5.98 -3.51
N LEU A 38 -22.29 4.87 -4.01
CA LEU A 38 -22.72 3.53 -3.61
C LEU A 38 -22.16 3.09 -2.25
N SER A 39 -21.07 3.70 -1.79
CA SER A 39 -20.47 3.42 -0.47
C SER A 39 -21.23 4.06 0.69
N LEU A 40 -22.11 5.04 0.41
CA LEU A 40 -22.84 5.82 1.40
C LEU A 40 -24.13 5.14 1.90
N VAL A 41 -24.59 4.05 1.28
CA VAL A 41 -25.90 3.44 1.58
C VAL A 41 -25.79 2.20 2.48
N LEU A 42 -24.59 1.69 2.79
CA LEU A 42 -24.43 0.40 3.50
C LEU A 42 -23.70 0.45 4.86
N ILE A 43 -23.48 1.62 5.46
CA ILE A 43 -22.94 1.68 6.83
C ILE A 43 -23.99 2.27 7.79
N PRO A 44 -24.96 1.47 8.27
CA PRO A 44 -25.71 1.82 9.45
C PRO A 44 -24.90 1.43 10.69
N PHE A 45 -24.64 2.42 11.55
CA PHE A 45 -24.23 2.29 12.96
C PHE A 45 -22.79 1.83 13.24
N PHE A 46 -22.14 2.55 14.16
CA PHE A 46 -20.78 2.37 14.67
C PHE A 46 -19.65 2.77 13.71
N PHE A 47 -19.18 4.02 13.80
CA PHE A 47 -17.89 4.29 14.43
C PHE A 47 -17.75 5.79 14.76
N HIS A 48 -17.18 6.02 15.94
CA HIS A 48 -16.96 7.28 16.62
C HIS A 48 -16.32 8.38 15.73
N PHE A 49 -17.15 9.39 15.40
CA PHE A 49 -16.87 10.84 15.45
C PHE A 49 -15.38 11.24 15.64
N SER A 50 -14.71 11.62 14.53
CA SER A 50 -13.82 12.81 14.41
C SER A 50 -12.82 12.73 13.24
N LEU A 51 -12.48 11.56 12.67
CA LEU A 51 -11.45 11.49 11.60
C LEU A 51 -11.90 10.92 10.24
N GLY A 52 -13.13 10.39 10.14
CA GLY A 52 -13.59 9.66 8.95
C GLY A 52 -14.15 10.51 7.79
N PHE A 53 -14.54 11.77 8.05
CA PHE A 53 -15.32 12.55 7.08
C PHE A 53 -14.46 13.36 6.08
N LEU A 54 -13.16 13.50 6.33
CA LEU A 54 -12.28 14.34 5.49
C LEU A 54 -11.71 13.62 4.25
N CYS A 55 -11.86 12.30 4.14
CA CYS A 55 -11.30 11.52 3.02
C CYS A 55 -12.26 11.28 1.84
N LEU A 56 -13.50 11.79 1.88
CA LEU A 56 -14.50 11.56 0.82
C LEU A 56 -14.34 12.47 -0.42
N GLY A 57 -13.24 13.22 -0.52
CA GLY A 57 -13.08 14.29 -1.52
C GLY A 57 -12.27 13.95 -2.77
N GLN A 58 -11.18 13.17 -2.69
CA GLN A 58 -10.27 12.86 -3.80
C GLN A 58 -9.14 11.96 -3.28
N ASN A 59 -9.03 10.74 -3.79
CA ASN A 59 -8.01 9.74 -3.44
C ASN A 59 -8.03 9.25 -1.97
N PHE A 60 -7.76 7.95 -1.74
CA PHE A 60 -7.62 7.45 -0.38
C PHE A 60 -6.35 8.03 0.24
N CYS A 61 -6.47 8.79 1.34
CA CYS A 61 -5.29 9.28 2.07
C CYS A 61 -4.44 8.10 2.56
N LEU A 62 -3.11 8.24 2.49
CA LEU A 62 -2.17 7.21 2.93
C LEU A 62 -2.43 6.76 4.38
N GLU A 63 -2.81 7.69 5.26
CA GLU A 63 -3.11 7.38 6.66
C GLU A 63 -4.36 6.51 6.83
N TRP A 64 -5.38 6.69 5.99
CA TRP A 64 -6.55 5.82 5.98
C TRP A 64 -6.20 4.42 5.49
N CYS A 65 -5.38 4.34 4.43
CA CYS A 65 -4.93 3.07 3.87
C CYS A 65 -4.09 2.23 4.83
N LYS A 66 -3.44 2.84 5.83
CA LYS A 66 -2.64 2.15 6.86
C LYS A 66 -3.49 1.48 7.95
N GLN A 67 -4.69 1.98 8.22
CA GLN A 67 -5.54 1.50 9.31
C GLN A 67 -5.85 -0.01 9.28
N PRO A 68 -6.21 -0.64 8.15
CA PRO A 68 -6.52 -2.08 8.12
C PRO A 68 -5.31 -2.96 8.47
N ASP A 69 -4.09 -2.45 8.26
CA ASP A 69 -2.84 -3.16 8.54
C ASP A 69 -2.28 -2.84 9.94
N ALA A 70 -2.97 -2.01 10.74
CA ALA A 70 -2.55 -1.65 12.08
C ALA A 70 -2.55 -2.88 13.01
N GLY A 71 -1.42 -3.13 13.67
CA GLY A 71 -1.23 -4.28 14.57
C GLY A 71 -0.52 -5.48 13.95
N LEU A 72 -0.22 -5.43 12.65
CA LEU A 72 0.71 -6.36 12.01
C LEU A 72 2.12 -6.23 12.61
N PRO A 73 2.90 -7.32 12.68
CA PRO A 73 4.31 -7.25 13.07
C PRO A 73 5.08 -6.25 12.20
N LYS A 74 5.76 -5.30 12.85
CA LYS A 74 6.63 -4.33 12.19
C LYS A 74 7.89 -5.04 11.66
N PRO A 75 8.28 -4.85 10.40
CA PRO A 75 9.51 -5.41 9.87
C PRO A 75 10.75 -4.66 10.37
N ASP A 76 11.85 -5.39 10.57
CA ASP A 76 13.15 -4.83 10.96
C ASP A 76 13.91 -4.19 9.77
N LEU A 77 13.62 -4.66 8.56
CA LEU A 77 14.24 -4.21 7.31
C LEU A 77 13.23 -4.28 6.18
N ILE A 78 13.17 -3.23 5.36
CA ILE A 78 12.35 -3.19 4.15
C ILE A 78 13.26 -2.96 2.96
N LEU A 79 13.30 -3.92 2.05
CA LEU A 79 14.03 -3.81 0.79
C LEU A 79 13.08 -3.34 -0.30
N PHE A 80 13.31 -2.13 -0.83
CA PHE A 80 12.57 -1.61 -1.97
C PHE A 80 13.43 -1.76 -3.23
N LEU A 81 13.03 -2.68 -4.10
CA LEU A 81 13.69 -2.92 -5.39
C LEU A 81 13.01 -2.02 -6.42
N GLN A 82 13.65 -0.90 -6.73
CA GLN A 82 13.14 0.06 -7.70
C GLN A 82 13.53 -0.37 -9.11
N LEU A 83 12.53 -0.49 -10.00
CA LEU A 83 12.73 -0.79 -11.41
C LEU A 83 12.02 0.29 -12.23
N SER A 84 12.63 0.78 -13.31
CA SER A 84 11.94 1.74 -14.18
C SER A 84 10.79 1.06 -14.94
N PRO A 85 9.73 1.79 -15.32
CA PRO A 85 8.69 1.26 -16.20
C PRO A 85 9.24 0.76 -17.54
N GLU A 86 10.30 1.38 -18.08
CA GLU A 86 10.93 0.91 -19.33
C GLU A 86 11.64 -0.43 -19.13
N GLU A 87 12.39 -0.57 -18.04
CA GLU A 87 13.09 -1.82 -17.69
C GLU A 87 12.10 -2.94 -17.36
N ALA A 88 10.98 -2.60 -16.71
CA ALA A 88 9.88 -3.53 -16.45
C ALA A 88 9.23 -3.99 -17.76
N ALA A 89 9.01 -3.07 -18.71
CA ALA A 89 8.45 -3.39 -20.02
C ALA A 89 9.37 -4.26 -20.88
N ALA A 90 10.69 -4.09 -20.75
CA ALA A 90 11.69 -4.91 -21.42
C ALA A 90 11.72 -6.37 -20.92
N ARG A 91 11.30 -6.62 -19.67
CA ARG A 91 11.06 -7.96 -19.16
C ARG A 91 9.76 -8.46 -19.79
N GLY A 92 9.88 -9.29 -20.83
CA GLY A 92 8.73 -9.71 -21.64
C GLY A 92 7.52 -10.14 -20.80
N ASN A 93 6.32 -9.81 -21.31
CA ASN A 93 4.98 -9.98 -20.71
C ASN A 93 4.41 -8.81 -19.89
N PHE A 94 5.07 -7.64 -19.83
CA PHE A 94 4.48 -6.44 -19.21
C PHE A 94 3.17 -6.01 -19.89
N GLY A 95 2.16 -5.66 -19.08
CA GLY A 95 0.87 -5.15 -19.53
C GLY A 95 -0.23 -6.20 -19.55
N ARG A 96 0.01 -7.40 -19.01
CA ARG A 96 -1.00 -8.47 -18.92
C ARG A 96 -1.76 -8.42 -17.60
N GLU A 97 -1.14 -7.93 -16.54
CA GLU A 97 -1.80 -7.80 -15.24
C GLU A 97 -2.52 -6.46 -15.08
N ARG A 98 -3.57 -6.45 -14.24
CA ARG A 98 -4.44 -5.28 -13.99
C ARG A 98 -3.68 -4.00 -13.65
N TYR A 99 -2.56 -4.12 -12.94
CA TYR A 99 -1.78 -2.98 -12.47
C TYR A 99 -0.51 -2.72 -13.31
N GLU A 100 -0.22 -3.49 -14.35
CA GLU A 100 0.93 -3.27 -15.24
C GLU A 100 0.63 -2.18 -16.28
N ASN A 101 0.35 -0.97 -15.81
CA ASN A 101 0.19 0.19 -16.67
C ASN A 101 1.08 1.33 -16.17
N GLY A 102 1.77 2.00 -17.10
CA GLY A 102 2.77 3.03 -16.77
C GLY A 102 2.25 4.13 -15.85
N PRO A 103 1.14 4.81 -16.19
CA PRO A 103 0.61 5.91 -15.38
C PRO A 103 0.23 5.49 -13.95
N PHE A 104 -0.34 4.30 -13.76
CA PHE A 104 -0.66 3.79 -12.42
C PHE A 104 0.60 3.40 -11.65
N GLN A 105 1.56 2.74 -12.30
CA GLN A 105 2.83 2.37 -11.67
C GLN A 105 3.62 3.61 -11.21
N GLU A 106 3.56 4.71 -11.97
CA GLU A 106 4.14 5.99 -11.56
C GLU A 106 3.48 6.54 -10.28
N LYS A 107 2.14 6.50 -10.18
CA LYS A 107 1.41 6.88 -8.95
C LYS A 107 1.77 6.00 -7.76
N VAL A 108 1.86 4.69 -7.98
CA VAL A 108 2.29 3.72 -6.95
C VAL A 108 3.70 4.05 -6.46
N LEU A 109 4.62 4.36 -7.39
CA LEU A 109 5.99 4.75 -7.06
C LEU A 109 6.02 6.04 -6.22
N GLN A 110 5.19 7.04 -6.57
CA GLN A 110 5.04 8.26 -5.76
C GLN A 110 4.54 7.96 -4.35
N SER A 111 3.56 7.07 -4.18
CA SER A 111 3.09 6.62 -2.86
C SER A 111 4.20 5.93 -2.06
N PHE A 112 5.02 5.08 -2.70
CA PHE A 112 6.18 4.48 -2.04
C PHE A 112 7.20 5.55 -1.61
N HIS A 113 7.48 6.55 -2.43
CA HIS A 113 8.36 7.66 -2.05
C HIS A 113 7.83 8.44 -0.85
N HIS A 114 6.51 8.56 -0.70
CA HIS A 114 5.92 9.17 0.49
C HIS A 114 6.13 8.28 1.73
N LEU A 115 5.88 6.98 1.63
CA LEU A 115 6.09 6.03 2.73
C LEU A 115 7.55 5.95 3.18
N MET A 116 8.49 6.10 2.24
CA MET A 116 9.93 6.13 2.54
C MET A 116 10.39 7.36 3.33
N LYS A 117 9.59 8.43 3.41
CA LYS A 117 9.91 9.61 4.24
C LYS A 117 9.79 9.32 5.73
N GLU A 118 9.09 8.24 6.10
CA GLU A 118 8.86 7.87 7.50
C GLU A 118 10.15 7.32 8.13
N LYS A 119 10.78 8.11 9.02
CA LYS A 119 12.06 7.76 9.67
C LYS A 119 11.98 6.59 10.65
N THR A 120 10.77 6.15 11.01
CA THR A 120 10.53 5.03 11.92
C THR A 120 10.83 3.67 11.26
N LEU A 121 10.90 3.64 9.93
CA LEU A 121 11.05 2.45 9.12
C LEU A 121 12.45 2.37 8.50
N ASN A 122 13.02 1.17 8.49
CA ASN A 122 14.35 0.92 7.96
C ASN A 122 14.28 0.52 6.48
N TRP A 123 14.17 1.51 5.61
CA TRP A 123 14.16 1.31 4.16
C TRP A 123 15.57 1.18 3.59
N LYS A 124 15.78 0.20 2.71
CA LYS A 124 16.94 0.10 1.82
C LYS A 124 16.46 0.03 0.38
N VAL A 125 16.82 1.05 -0.39
CA VAL A 125 16.46 1.15 -1.80
C VAL A 125 17.62 0.60 -2.64
N ARG A 126 17.30 -0.30 -3.56
CA ARG A 126 18.20 -0.75 -4.61
C ARG A 126 17.60 -0.37 -5.96
N LYS A 127 18.40 0.33 -6.76
CA LYS A 127 18.18 0.51 -8.20
C LYS A 127 18.91 -0.62 -8.92
#